data_AF-A0A2I0K5Y0-F1
#
_entry.id   AF-A0A2I0K5Y0-F1
#
_cell.length_a   1.000
_cell.length_b   1.000
_cell.length_c   1.000
_cell.angle_alpha   90.00
_cell.angle_beta   90.00
_cell.angle_gamma   90.00
#
_symmetry.space_group_name_H-M   'P 1'
#
loop_
_entity.id
_entity.type
_entity.pdbx_description
1 polymer ?
#
loop_
_entity_poly.entity_id
_entity_poly.type
_entity_poly.pdbx_seq_one_letter_code
_entity_poly.pdbx_strand_id
1 'polypeptide(L)'
;MLEDPQVAEILNDISRRIVRDKGPVVMDMSGYSEKGFKRKLAVQALFGKVFYLSELPEFCSQDSSLIVKEIFGVTDDDADKLRLHTLSESGDMGSLEKMVDDSDSEGSDEESEESL
;
A
#
# COMPACT_ATOMS: atom_id res chain seq x y z
N MET A 1 -29.10 2.17 7.72
CA MET A 1 -27.98 2.83 7.03
C MET A 1 -27.00 3.25 8.11
N LEU A 2 -25.69 3.24 7.84
CA LEU A 2 -24.73 3.75 8.81
C LEU A 2 -24.72 5.29 8.76
N GLU A 3 -24.59 5.92 9.91
CA GLU A 3 -24.42 7.38 10.03
C GLU A 3 -22.93 7.75 9.88
N ASP A 4 -22.65 8.99 9.47
CA ASP A 4 -21.29 9.49 9.22
C ASP A 4 -20.28 9.18 10.34
N PRO A 5 -20.59 9.36 11.65
CA PRO A 5 -19.64 9.04 12.71
C PRO A 5 -19.30 7.55 12.77
N GLN A 6 -20.25 6.67 12.44
CA GLN A 6 -20.04 5.22 12.43
C GLN A 6 -19.18 4.83 11.23
N VAL A 7 -19.39 5.45 10.07
CA VAL A 7 -18.55 5.23 8.89
C VAL A 7 -17.12 5.69 9.16
N ALA A 8 -16.95 6.87 9.75
CA ALA A 8 -15.63 7.40 10.12
C ALA A 8 -14.90 6.48 11.12
N GLU A 9 -15.60 5.98 12.13
CA GLU A 9 -15.04 5.01 13.10
C GLU A 9 -14.57 3.74 12.40
N ILE A 10 -15.39 3.17 11.50
CA ILE A 10 -15.07 1.96 10.75
C ILE A 10 -13.85 2.17 9.84
N LEU A 11 -13.81 3.28 9.09
CA LEU A 11 -12.68 3.59 8.20
C LEU A 11 -11.38 3.79 9.00
N ASN A 12 -11.46 4.47 10.14
CA ASN A 12 -10.33 4.64 11.05
C ASN A 12 -9.88 3.30 11.67
N ASP A 13 -10.81 2.42 12.06
CA ASP A 13 -10.46 1.08 12.58
C ASP A 13 -9.79 0.21 11.52
N ILE A 14 -10.35 0.15 10.31
CA ILE A 14 -9.77 -0.59 9.19
C ILE A 14 -8.37 -0.06 8.88
N SER A 15 -8.19 1.26 8.83
CA SER A 15 -6.88 1.90 8.64
C SER A 15 -5.88 1.45 9.69
N ARG A 16 -6.25 1.51 10.98
CA ARG A 16 -5.38 1.08 12.09
C ARG A 16 -5.02 -0.39 11.98
N ARG A 17 -5.96 -1.26 11.60
CA ARG A 17 -5.73 -2.69 11.44
C ARG A 17 -4.76 -2.99 10.30
N ILE A 18 -4.88 -2.29 9.17
CA ILE A 18 -3.96 -2.41 8.04
C ILE A 18 -2.55 -1.98 8.46
N VAL A 19 -2.41 -0.81 9.08
CA VAL A 19 -1.11 -0.28 9.48
C VAL A 19 -0.46 -1.13 10.57
N ARG A 20 -1.24 -1.67 11.51
CA ARG A 20 -0.73 -2.61 12.53
C ARG A 20 -0.18 -3.90 11.91
N ASP A 21 -0.83 -4.42 10.87
CA ASP A 21 -0.46 -5.69 10.24
C ASP A 21 0.67 -5.54 9.20
N LYS A 22 0.65 -4.44 8.43
CA LYS A 22 1.49 -4.27 7.23
C LYS A 22 2.47 -3.09 7.30
N GLY A 23 2.36 -2.28 8.35
CA GLY A 23 3.07 -1.02 8.51
C GLY A 23 2.41 0.14 7.76
N PRO A 24 2.93 1.37 7.97
CA PRO A 24 2.44 2.57 7.29
C PRO A 24 2.81 2.57 5.81
N VAL A 25 2.30 3.57 5.09
CA VAL A 25 2.72 3.84 3.71
C VAL A 25 4.19 4.22 3.70
N VAL A 26 4.90 3.73 2.67
CA VAL A 26 6.30 4.05 2.40
C VAL A 26 6.35 4.59 0.98
N MET A 27 6.90 5.80 0.79
CA MET A 27 6.99 6.44 -0.53
C MET A 27 8.27 6.04 -1.26
N ASP A 28 9.40 5.95 -0.55
CA ASP A 28 10.67 5.46 -1.10
C ASP A 28 10.84 3.97 -0.78
N MET A 29 10.77 3.14 -1.82
CA MET A 29 10.94 1.69 -1.70
C MET A 29 12.33 1.21 -2.13
N SER A 30 13.29 2.12 -2.32
CA SER A 30 14.67 1.73 -2.61
C SER A 30 15.23 0.85 -1.47
N GLY A 31 15.99 -0.19 -1.85
CA GLY A 31 16.60 -1.13 -0.90
C GLY A 31 15.65 -2.19 -0.32
N TYR A 32 14.38 -2.25 -0.74
CA TYR A 32 13.50 -3.36 -0.39
C TYR A 32 13.75 -4.57 -1.29
N SER A 33 13.64 -5.78 -0.72
CA SER A 33 13.54 -7.01 -1.53
C SER A 33 12.25 -7.00 -2.35
N GLU A 34 12.17 -7.79 -3.42
CA GLU A 34 10.98 -7.87 -4.28
C GLU A 34 9.69 -8.19 -3.49
N LYS A 35 9.77 -9.14 -2.55
CA LYS A 35 8.66 -9.47 -1.65
C LYS A 35 8.28 -8.29 -0.74
N GLY A 36 9.28 -7.52 -0.28
CA GLY A 36 9.08 -6.31 0.50
C GLY A 36 8.41 -5.22 -0.33
N PHE A 37 8.90 -4.98 -1.55
CA PHE A 37 8.38 -4.03 -2.52
C PHE A 37 6.91 -4.29 -2.83
N LYS A 38 6.56 -5.52 -3.23
CA LYS A 38 5.16 -5.95 -3.48
C LYS A 38 4.26 -5.71 -2.27
N ARG A 39 4.76 -5.95 -1.05
CA ARG A 39 4.00 -5.68 0.18
C ARG A 39 3.78 -4.18 0.38
N LYS A 40 4.75 -3.33 0.09
CA LYS A 40 4.63 -1.87 0.21
C LYS A 40 3.68 -1.28 -0.83
N LEU A 41 3.74 -1.73 -2.08
CA LEU A 41 2.73 -1.39 -3.10
C LEU A 41 1.31 -1.77 -2.67
N ALA A 42 1.15 -2.97 -2.10
CA ALA A 42 -0.16 -3.38 -1.59
C ALA A 42 -0.69 -2.45 -0.48
N VAL A 43 0.18 -1.91 0.39
CA VAL A 43 -0.21 -0.94 1.42
C VAL A 43 -0.59 0.40 0.79
N GLN A 44 0.17 0.89 -0.19
CA GLN A 44 -0.16 2.10 -0.95
C GLN A 44 -1.53 1.98 -1.63
N ALA A 45 -1.81 0.85 -2.29
CA ALA A 45 -3.10 0.59 -2.94
C ALA A 45 -4.25 0.49 -1.92
N LEU A 46 -4.02 -0.10 -0.75
CA LEU A 46 -5.01 -0.16 0.33
C LEU A 46 -5.31 1.23 0.88
N PHE A 47 -4.28 2.05 1.12
CA PHE A 47 -4.45 3.45 1.50
C PHE A 47 -5.30 4.20 0.46
N GLY A 48 -4.95 4.12 -0.82
CA GLY A 48 -5.68 4.83 -1.88
C GLY A 48 -7.16 4.48 -1.91
N LYS A 49 -7.53 3.21 -1.70
CA LYS A 49 -8.93 2.76 -1.62
C LYS A 49 -9.65 3.30 -0.39
N VAL A 50 -9.02 3.24 0.79
CA VAL A 50 -9.62 3.74 2.03
C VAL A 50 -9.77 5.26 1.97
N PHE A 51 -8.76 5.96 1.46
CA PHE A 51 -8.77 7.40 1.32
C PHE A 51 -9.84 7.86 0.32
N TYR A 52 -9.97 7.18 -0.83
CA TYR A 52 -11.05 7.45 -1.78
C TYR A 52 -12.43 7.35 -1.15
N LEU A 53 -12.71 6.26 -0.40
CA LEU A 53 -13.99 6.10 0.31
C LEU A 53 -14.22 7.21 1.35
N SER A 54 -13.15 7.66 2.01
CA SER A 54 -13.22 8.71 3.03
C SER A 54 -13.53 10.10 2.47
N GLU A 55 -13.31 10.32 1.17
CA GLU A 55 -13.56 11.58 0.48
C GLU A 55 -14.89 11.61 -0.28
N LEU A 56 -15.59 10.48 -0.38
CA LEU A 56 -16.89 10.41 -1.04
C LEU A 56 -17.96 11.09 -0.17
N PRO A 57 -18.62 12.17 -0.65
CA PRO A 57 -19.65 12.87 0.09
C PRO A 57 -20.83 11.96 0.50
N GLU A 58 -21.09 10.91 -0.27
CA GLU A 58 -22.15 9.93 -0.01
C GLU A 58 -21.80 8.91 1.09
N PHE A 59 -20.52 8.80 1.45
CA PHE A 59 -20.04 7.87 2.48
C PHE A 59 -19.77 8.54 3.81
N CYS A 60 -19.17 9.73 3.80
CA CYS A 60 -18.79 10.42 5.03
C CYS A 60 -18.64 11.93 4.77
N SER A 61 -19.36 12.78 5.53
CA SER A 61 -19.19 14.22 5.42
C SER A 61 -17.81 14.69 5.92
N GLN A 62 -17.41 15.87 5.44
CA GLN A 62 -16.07 16.44 5.65
C GLN A 62 -15.77 16.82 7.11
N ASP A 63 -16.80 16.95 7.96
CA ASP A 63 -16.67 17.27 9.40
C ASP A 63 -16.50 16.03 10.29
N SER A 64 -16.36 14.85 9.67
CA SER A 64 -16.17 13.60 10.40
C SER A 64 -14.75 13.47 10.98
N SER A 65 -14.61 12.73 12.07
CA SER A 65 -13.34 12.47 12.79
C SER A 65 -12.35 11.57 12.03
N LEU A 66 -12.35 11.65 10.69
CA LEU A 66 -11.48 10.89 9.81
C LEU A 66 -10.03 11.32 9.97
N ILE A 67 -9.17 10.34 10.23
CA ILE A 67 -7.72 10.54 10.41
C ILE A 67 -6.92 9.53 9.59
N VAL A 68 -7.44 9.15 8.42
CA VAL A 68 -6.87 8.11 7.55
C VAL A 68 -5.42 8.44 7.16
N LYS A 69 -5.16 9.66 6.70
CA LYS A 69 -3.80 10.12 6.34
C LYS A 69 -2.83 10.02 7.51
N GLU A 70 -3.25 10.46 8.70
CA GLU A 70 -2.44 10.39 9.91
C GLU A 70 -2.11 8.94 10.30
N ILE A 71 -3.11 8.05 10.26
CA ILE A 71 -2.93 6.61 10.57
C ILE A 71 -1.91 5.97 9.63
N PHE A 72 -2.01 6.26 8.33
CA PHE A 72 -1.10 5.71 7.32
C PHE A 72 0.25 6.43 7.24
N GLY A 73 0.43 7.55 7.93
CA GLY A 73 1.65 8.36 7.88
C GLY A 73 1.84 9.08 6.54
N VAL A 74 0.76 9.52 5.91
CA VAL A 74 0.73 10.10 4.56
C VAL A 74 0.53 11.61 4.64
N THR A 75 1.35 12.37 3.91
CA THR A 75 1.16 13.82 3.73
C THR A 75 0.15 14.11 2.61
N ASP A 76 -0.30 15.36 2.50
CA ASP A 76 -1.19 15.77 1.39
C ASP A 76 -0.53 15.54 0.02
N ASP A 77 0.74 15.93 -0.11
CA ASP A 77 1.54 15.72 -1.33
C ASP A 77 1.68 14.23 -1.70
N ASP A 78 1.82 13.36 -0.69
CA ASP A 78 1.91 11.92 -0.90
C ASP A 78 0.56 11.34 -1.33
N ALA A 79 -0.55 11.80 -0.73
CA ALA A 79 -1.89 11.39 -1.09
C ALA A 79 -2.19 11.71 -2.57
N ASP A 80 -1.81 12.90 -3.03
CA ASP A 80 -1.97 13.32 -4.43
C ASP A 80 -1.16 12.44 -5.39
N LYS A 81 0.09 12.12 -5.05
CA LYS A 81 0.92 11.19 -5.86
C LYS A 81 0.31 9.79 -5.91
N LEU A 82 -0.12 9.26 -4.77
CA LEU A 82 -0.69 7.91 -4.67
C LEU A 82 -2.02 7.79 -5.43
N ARG A 83 -2.78 8.89 -5.52
CA ARG A 83 -4.00 8.99 -6.34
C ARG A 83 -3.70 8.78 -7.83
N LEU A 84 -2.63 9.38 -8.33
CA LEU A 84 -2.19 9.23 -9.72
C LEU A 84 -1.66 7.82 -10.01
N HIS A 85 -0.89 7.25 -9.09
CA HIS A 85 -0.29 5.92 -9.26
C HIS A 85 -1.32 4.78 -9.22
N THR A 86 -2.37 4.88 -8.41
CA THR A 86 -3.44 3.86 -8.35
C THR A 86 -4.18 3.71 -9.70
N LEU A 87 -4.27 4.79 -10.48
CA LEU A 87 -4.85 4.78 -11.83
C LEU A 87 -3.90 4.21 -12.90
N SER A 88 -2.59 4.16 -12.61
CA SER A 88 -1.54 3.77 -13.55
C SER A 88 -1.13 2.30 -13.38
N GLU A 89 -0.98 1.84 -12.13
CA GLU A 89 -0.54 0.46 -11.82
C GLU A 89 -1.63 -0.60 -11.97
N SER A 90 -2.91 -0.22 -11.94
CA SER A 90 -4.00 -1.17 -12.18
C SER A 90 -4.08 -1.65 -13.65
N GLY A 91 -3.25 -1.10 -14.54
CA GLY A 91 -3.16 -1.49 -15.95
C GLY A 91 -1.76 -1.84 -16.48
N ASP A 92 -0.69 -1.73 -15.69
CA ASP A 92 0.68 -1.93 -16.17
C ASP A 92 1.47 -2.99 -15.38
N MET A 93 1.06 -4.25 -15.53
CA MET A 93 1.89 -5.39 -15.15
C MET A 93 3.20 -5.46 -15.97
N GLY A 94 3.28 -4.77 -17.12
CA GLY A 94 4.46 -4.77 -17.99
C GLY A 94 5.65 -3.99 -17.41
N SER A 95 5.40 -2.90 -16.68
CA SER A 95 6.46 -2.19 -15.95
C SER A 95 7.03 -3.00 -14.77
N LEU A 96 6.23 -3.89 -14.17
CA LEU A 96 6.71 -4.84 -13.16
C LEU A 96 7.61 -5.93 -13.77
N GLU A 97 7.25 -6.43 -14.95
CA GLU A 97 8.00 -7.47 -15.67
C GLU A 97 9.36 -6.94 -16.19
N LYS A 98 9.39 -5.68 -16.61
CA LYS A 98 10.62 -5.02 -17.10
C LYS A 98 11.66 -4.74 -16.01
N MET A 99 11.28 -4.79 -14.73
CA MET A 99 12.21 -4.72 -13.60
C MET A 99 12.72 -6.10 -13.16
N VAL A 100 12.13 -7.19 -13.68
CA VAL A 100 12.52 -8.59 -13.39
C VAL A 100 13.55 -9.10 -14.41
N ASP A 101 13.57 -8.58 -15.62
CA ASP A 101 14.39 -9.10 -16.73
C ASP A 101 15.89 -8.71 -16.69
N ASP A 102 16.32 -7.91 -15.71
CA ASP A 102 17.72 -7.42 -15.61
C ASP A 102 18.56 -8.15 -14.53
N SER A 103 18.12 -9.29 -14.00
CA SER A 103 18.94 -10.10 -13.07
C SER A 103 18.66 -11.60 -13.15
N ASP A 104 18.90 -12.18 -14.33
CA ASP A 104 19.24 -13.61 -14.45
C ASP A 104 20.60 -13.75 -15.14
N SER A 105 21.65 -13.84 -14.34
CA SER A 105 22.96 -14.35 -14.77
C SER A 105 23.68 -15.01 -13.59
N GLU A 106 23.69 -16.35 -13.64
CA GLU A 106 24.47 -17.37 -12.89
C GLU A 106 24.16 -17.52 -11.38
N GLY A 107 23.51 -18.59 -10.87
CA GLY A 107 23.84 -20.02 -11.02
C GLY A 107 25.08 -20.37 -10.17
N SER A 108 25.13 -21.28 -9.19
CA SER A 108 24.24 -22.34 -8.72
C SER A 108 24.71 -22.78 -7.31
N ASP A 109 23.78 -23.14 -6.42
CA ASP A 109 24.08 -23.90 -5.19
C ASP A 109 24.30 -25.37 -5.54
N GLU A 110 25.41 -25.99 -5.09
CA GLU A 110 25.51 -27.45 -4.92
C GLU A 110 26.30 -27.81 -3.64
N GLU A 111 25.53 -28.22 -2.64
CA GLU A 111 25.69 -29.30 -1.63
C GLU A 111 27.11 -29.77 -1.23
N SER A 112 27.38 -29.75 0.07
CA SER A 112 28.41 -30.61 0.69
C SER A 112 27.73 -31.47 1.76
N GLU A 113 27.49 -32.73 1.42
CA GLU A 113 27.00 -33.78 2.31
C GLU A 113 28.04 -34.08 3.41
N GLU A 114 27.66 -33.95 4.68
CA GLU A 114 28.37 -34.61 5.78
C GLU A 114 27.87 -36.05 5.91
N SER A 115 28.71 -37.03 5.57
CA SER A 115 28.59 -38.43 6.01
C SER A 115 29.93 -39.16 5.84
N LEU A 116 30.72 -39.22 6.92
CA LEU A 116 31.37 -40.40 7.55
C LEU A 116 32.49 -39.98 8.51
#